data_AF-A0A7S1K9C3-F1
#
_entry.id   AF-A0A7S1K9C3-F1
#
_cell.length_a   1.000
_cell.length_b   1.000
_cell.length_c   1.000
_cell.angle_alpha   90.00
_cell.angle_beta   90.00
_cell.angle_gamma   90.00
#
_symmetry.space_group_name_H-M   'P 1'
#
loop_
_entity.id
_entity.type
_entity.pdbx_description
1 polymer ?
#
loop_
_entity_poly.entity_id
_entity_poly.type
_entity_poly.pdbx_seq_one_letter_code
_entity_poly.pdbx_strand_id
1 'polypeptide(L)'
;LELLSREFAMPALRQYAIGTLEKASESELRLYLLQLVQAIRYEDQNAEAPPLTTFLISRAVRSKTLSTYLHWYLLCEVDDPENGHLFLRAYLRFMDALLKMSPHEQTILTMLRRQSELRYKLLWATRVARQNRRIEKKIEKLRAALVATSPVMIPDADKAILRAMSPSENGLDLSQPPASIPLPVDPDVELLWVIPEESYVV
;
A
#
# COMPACT_ATOMS: atom_id res chain seq x y z
N LEU A 1 -13.02 -5.53 -19.40
CA LEU A 1 -11.66 -4.98 -19.19
C LEU A 1 -11.02 -4.50 -20.49
N GLU A 2 -11.28 -5.15 -21.64
CA GLU A 2 -10.74 -4.76 -22.96
C GLU A 2 -10.89 -3.27 -23.28
N LEU A 3 -12.04 -2.65 -23.01
CA LEU A 3 -12.28 -1.22 -23.24
C LEU A 3 -11.40 -0.25 -22.42
N LEU A 4 -10.59 -0.75 -21.48
CA LEU A 4 -9.62 0.03 -20.71
C LEU A 4 -8.18 -0.12 -21.22
N SER A 5 -7.96 -0.94 -22.24
CA SER A 5 -6.65 -1.14 -22.85
C SER A 5 -6.20 0.07 -23.67
N ARG A 6 -4.98 -0.02 -24.21
CA ARG A 6 -4.38 1.03 -25.04
C ARG A 6 -5.16 1.27 -26.33
N GLU A 7 -5.78 0.24 -26.87
CA GLU A 7 -6.51 0.26 -28.15
C GLU A 7 -7.76 1.15 -28.09
N PHE A 8 -8.32 1.35 -26.89
CA PHE A 8 -9.56 2.11 -26.68
C PHE A 8 -9.30 3.38 -25.86
N ALA A 9 -8.71 4.39 -26.51
CA ALA A 9 -8.42 5.69 -25.89
C ALA A 9 -9.64 6.64 -25.83
N MET A 10 -10.74 6.32 -26.52
CA MET A 10 -11.92 7.20 -26.59
C MET A 10 -12.57 7.40 -25.20
N PRO A 11 -12.72 8.65 -24.72
CA PRO A 11 -13.28 8.92 -23.39
C PRO A 11 -14.65 8.29 -23.14
N ALA A 12 -15.53 8.30 -24.15
CA ALA A 12 -16.87 7.71 -24.05
C ALA A 12 -16.83 6.18 -23.81
N LEU A 13 -15.90 5.46 -24.44
CA LEU A 13 -15.73 4.02 -24.24
C LEU A 13 -15.20 3.71 -22.84
N ARG A 14 -14.27 4.53 -22.35
CA ARG A 14 -13.75 4.42 -20.98
C ARG A 14 -14.85 4.64 -19.96
N GLN A 15 -15.66 5.69 -20.11
CA GLN A 15 -16.80 5.93 -19.23
C GLN A 15 -17.81 4.77 -19.25
N TYR A 16 -18.11 4.20 -20.41
CA TYR A 16 -18.96 3.02 -20.50
C TYR A 16 -18.36 1.80 -19.77
N ALA A 17 -17.04 1.59 -19.91
CA ALA A 17 -16.34 0.56 -19.18
C ALA A 17 -16.44 0.76 -17.66
N ILE A 18 -16.26 2.00 -17.17
CA ILE A 18 -16.44 2.34 -15.75
C ILE A 18 -17.87 2.08 -15.28
N GLY A 19 -18.89 2.51 -16.04
CA GLY A 19 -20.29 2.26 -15.69
C GLY A 19 -20.66 0.77 -15.64
N THR A 20 -19.87 -0.08 -16.30
CA THR A 20 -19.98 -1.54 -16.17
C THR A 20 -19.30 -2.03 -14.89
N LEU A 21 -18.10 -1.51 -14.58
CA LEU A 21 -17.37 -1.85 -13.35
C LEU A 21 -18.08 -1.40 -12.07
N GLU A 22 -18.88 -0.34 -12.12
CA GLU A 22 -19.69 0.13 -10.99
C GLU A 22 -20.71 -0.89 -10.50
N LYS A 23 -21.13 -1.82 -11.37
CA LYS A 23 -22.08 -2.89 -11.02
C LYS A 23 -21.40 -4.07 -10.32
N ALA A 24 -20.07 -4.14 -10.37
CA ALA A 24 -19.33 -5.25 -9.81
C ALA A 24 -19.24 -5.15 -8.28
N SER A 25 -19.39 -6.30 -7.63
CA SER A 25 -19.15 -6.45 -6.22
C SER A 25 -17.68 -6.18 -5.86
N GLU A 26 -17.43 -5.99 -4.57
CA GLU A 26 -16.06 -5.82 -4.07
C GLU A 26 -15.17 -7.02 -4.37
N SER A 27 -15.70 -8.23 -4.19
CA SER A 27 -14.97 -9.48 -4.44
C SER A 27 -14.60 -9.64 -5.91
N GLU A 28 -15.50 -9.29 -6.83
CA GLU A 28 -15.23 -9.27 -8.26
C GLU A 28 -14.17 -8.21 -8.59
N LEU A 29 -14.35 -6.99 -8.08
CA LEU A 29 -13.41 -5.89 -8.28
C LEU A 29 -11.99 -6.25 -7.84
N ARG A 30 -11.85 -6.96 -6.72
CA ARG A 30 -10.57 -7.46 -6.22
C ARG A 30 -9.86 -8.38 -7.22
N LEU A 31 -10.58 -9.26 -7.93
CA LEU A 31 -9.98 -10.24 -8.86
C LEU A 31 -9.25 -9.58 -10.03
N TYR A 32 -9.71 -8.42 -10.46
CA TYR A 32 -9.12 -7.70 -11.58
C TYR A 32 -8.47 -6.36 -11.17
N LEU A 33 -8.34 -6.09 -9.87
CA LEU A 33 -7.84 -4.81 -9.37
C LEU A 33 -6.41 -4.52 -9.85
N LEU A 34 -5.55 -5.54 -9.89
CA LEU A 34 -4.20 -5.38 -10.41
C LEU A 34 -4.23 -4.91 -11.88
N GLN A 35 -5.03 -5.57 -12.73
CA GLN A 35 -5.16 -5.21 -14.15
C GLN A 35 -5.76 -3.81 -14.33
N LEU A 36 -6.66 -3.39 -13.43
CA LEU A 36 -7.18 -2.02 -13.45
C LEU A 36 -6.13 -0.99 -13.04
N VAL A 37 -5.29 -1.29 -12.04
CA VAL A 37 -4.15 -0.43 -11.70
C VAL A 37 -3.26 -0.29 -12.93
N GLN A 38 -2.93 -1.39 -13.61
CA GLN A 38 -2.13 -1.36 -14.83
C GLN A 38 -2.74 -0.45 -15.91
N ALA A 39 -4.07 -0.44 -16.06
CA ALA A 39 -4.78 0.34 -17.07
C ALA A 39 -4.80 1.86 -16.81
N ILE A 40 -4.38 2.32 -15.61
CA ILE A 40 -4.22 3.76 -15.31
C ILE A 40 -3.26 4.44 -16.30
N ARG A 41 -2.22 3.73 -16.75
CA ARG A 41 -1.23 4.26 -17.71
C ARG A 41 -1.83 4.66 -19.06
N TYR A 42 -3.01 4.13 -19.40
CA TYR A 42 -3.71 4.43 -20.64
C TYR A 42 -4.74 5.55 -20.52
N GLU A 43 -4.97 6.10 -19.31
CA GLU A 43 -5.87 7.25 -19.14
C GLU A 43 -5.31 8.53 -19.77
N ASP A 44 -6.20 9.49 -20.02
CA ASP A 44 -5.78 10.84 -20.40
C ASP A 44 -5.05 11.49 -19.21
N GLN A 45 -3.77 11.76 -19.40
CA GLN A 45 -2.92 12.31 -18.36
C GLN A 45 -3.18 13.79 -18.11
N ASN A 46 -3.87 14.50 -19.01
CA ASN A 46 -4.24 15.89 -18.81
C ASN A 46 -5.59 16.04 -18.10
N ALA A 47 -6.35 14.96 -17.93
CA ALA A 47 -7.64 15.00 -17.25
C ALA A 47 -7.48 15.38 -15.78
N GLU A 48 -8.27 16.35 -15.33
CA GLU A 48 -8.33 16.74 -13.93
C GLU A 48 -8.84 15.60 -13.04
N ALA A 49 -9.80 14.81 -13.54
CA ALA A 49 -10.34 13.62 -12.88
C ALA A 49 -10.36 12.42 -13.84
N PRO A 50 -9.25 11.67 -13.96
CA PRO A 50 -9.21 10.47 -14.79
C PRO A 50 -10.25 9.44 -14.31
N PRO A 51 -11.14 8.95 -15.19
CA PRO A 51 -12.33 8.19 -14.79
C PRO A 51 -12.02 6.88 -14.04
N LEU A 52 -11.02 6.10 -14.49
CA LEU A 52 -10.63 4.85 -13.84
C LEU A 52 -9.96 5.12 -12.49
N THR A 53 -9.00 6.04 -12.43
CA THR A 53 -8.37 6.45 -11.17
C THR A 53 -9.40 6.93 -10.15
N THR A 54 -10.34 7.77 -10.58
CA THR A 54 -11.42 8.30 -9.73
C THR A 54 -12.35 7.19 -9.25
N PHE A 55 -12.74 6.27 -10.14
CA PHE A 55 -13.54 5.10 -9.80
C PHE A 55 -12.85 4.23 -8.74
N LEU A 56 -11.60 3.84 -8.96
CA LEU A 56 -10.82 3.00 -8.05
C LEU A 56 -10.70 3.64 -6.66
N ILE A 57 -10.36 4.93 -6.59
CA ILE A 57 -10.29 5.68 -5.34
C ILE A 57 -11.65 5.67 -4.64
N SER A 58 -12.74 5.97 -5.37
CA SER A 58 -14.08 6.01 -4.77
C SER A 58 -14.46 4.66 -4.14
N ARG A 59 -14.09 3.54 -4.74
CA ARG A 59 -14.36 2.20 -4.20
C ARG A 59 -13.46 1.89 -3.02
N ALA A 60 -12.16 2.19 -3.14
CA ALA A 60 -11.16 1.93 -2.11
C ALA A 60 -11.46 2.67 -0.81
N VAL A 61 -11.78 3.97 -0.83
CA VAL A 61 -12.02 4.75 0.41
C VAL A 61 -13.21 4.26 1.26
N ARG A 62 -14.01 3.32 0.75
CA ARG A 62 -15.14 2.69 1.45
C ARG A 62 -14.87 1.22 1.84
N SER A 63 -13.71 0.67 1.49
CA SER A 63 -13.34 -0.72 1.75
C SER A 63 -11.88 -0.83 2.21
N LYS A 64 -11.68 -1.42 3.40
CA LYS A 64 -10.33 -1.71 3.93
C LYS A 64 -9.55 -2.64 3.01
N THR A 65 -10.23 -3.65 2.47
CA THR A 65 -9.66 -4.67 1.60
C THR A 65 -9.19 -4.06 0.28
N LEU A 66 -10.06 -3.33 -0.43
CA LEU A 66 -9.68 -2.64 -1.67
C LEU A 66 -8.62 -1.56 -1.43
N SER A 67 -8.71 -0.83 -0.32
CA SER A 67 -7.69 0.17 0.06
C SER A 67 -6.32 -0.44 0.25
N THR A 68 -6.23 -1.59 0.92
CA THR A 68 -4.97 -2.31 1.13
C THR A 68 -4.34 -2.68 -0.21
N TYR A 69 -5.09 -3.35 -1.08
CA TYR A 69 -4.56 -3.76 -2.38
C TYR A 69 -4.20 -2.57 -3.28
N LEU A 70 -5.06 -1.56 -3.37
CA LEU A 70 -4.80 -0.36 -4.18
C LEU A 70 -3.54 0.36 -3.70
N HIS A 71 -3.38 0.53 -2.38
CA HIS A 71 -2.22 1.14 -1.77
C HIS A 71 -0.92 0.42 -2.19
N TRP A 72 -0.86 -0.91 -2.00
CA TRP A 72 0.35 -1.67 -2.28
C TRP A 72 0.64 -1.81 -3.77
N TYR A 73 -0.39 -1.98 -4.61
CA TYR A 73 -0.21 -2.05 -6.06
C TYR A 73 0.30 -0.74 -6.63
N LEU A 74 -0.25 0.40 -6.22
CA LEU A 74 0.26 1.70 -6.67
C LEU A 74 1.71 1.92 -6.25
N LEU A 75 2.07 1.60 -5.00
CA LEU A 75 3.45 1.75 -4.53
C LEU A 75 4.44 0.88 -5.30
N CYS A 76 4.07 -0.34 -5.68
CA CYS A 76 4.92 -1.21 -6.50
C CYS A 76 5.19 -0.63 -7.90
N GLU A 77 4.27 0.14 -8.46
CA GLU A 77 4.38 0.68 -9.81
C GLU A 77 5.10 2.04 -9.87
N VAL A 78 5.35 2.71 -8.73
CA VAL A 78 6.04 4.02 -8.70
C VAL A 78 7.48 3.93 -9.23
N ASP A 79 8.13 2.78 -9.07
CA ASP A 79 9.49 2.53 -9.55
C ASP A 79 9.57 2.23 -11.06
N ASP A 80 8.43 2.18 -11.78
CA ASP A 80 8.43 1.97 -13.23
C ASP A 80 9.11 3.15 -13.96
N PRO A 81 10.14 2.90 -14.79
CA PRO A 81 10.95 3.97 -15.37
C PRO A 81 10.18 4.85 -16.37
N GLU A 82 9.14 4.31 -17.01
CA GLU A 82 8.38 5.01 -18.04
C GLU A 82 7.13 5.69 -17.47
N ASN A 83 6.39 4.98 -16.62
CA ASN A 83 5.04 5.32 -16.18
C ASN A 83 4.94 5.55 -14.66
N GLY A 84 6.02 5.39 -13.89
CA GLY A 84 6.00 5.48 -12.42
C GLY A 84 5.40 6.78 -11.89
N HIS A 85 5.64 7.89 -12.59
CA HIS A 85 5.06 9.20 -12.28
C HIS A 85 3.52 9.22 -12.37
N LEU A 86 2.91 8.41 -13.24
CA LEU A 86 1.45 8.28 -13.38
C LEU A 86 0.85 7.58 -12.16
N PHE A 87 1.49 6.51 -11.70
CA PHE A 87 1.09 5.76 -10.51
C PHE A 87 1.29 6.58 -9.24
N LEU A 88 2.40 7.32 -9.14
CA LEU A 88 2.62 8.26 -8.04
C LEU A 88 1.51 9.32 -7.99
N ARG A 89 1.08 9.85 -9.14
CA ARG A 89 -0.01 10.82 -9.20
C ARG A 89 -1.35 10.21 -8.74
N ALA A 90 -1.66 8.99 -9.16
CA ALA A 90 -2.84 8.28 -8.69
C ALA A 90 -2.77 8.01 -7.18
N TYR A 91 -1.61 7.62 -6.67
CA TYR A 91 -1.34 7.42 -5.25
C TYR A 91 -1.56 8.70 -4.43
N LEU A 92 -1.03 9.83 -4.87
CA LEU A 92 -1.21 11.11 -4.18
C LEU A 92 -2.69 11.53 -4.12
N ARG A 93 -3.45 11.29 -5.20
CA ARG A 93 -4.91 11.53 -5.21
C ARG A 93 -5.65 10.62 -4.24
N PHE A 94 -5.24 9.35 -4.15
CA PHE A 94 -5.81 8.41 -3.18
C PHE A 94 -5.56 8.85 -1.74
N MET A 95 -4.33 9.26 -1.43
CA MET A 95 -3.97 9.76 -0.11
C MET A 95 -4.70 11.06 0.25
N ASP A 96 -4.82 11.99 -0.71
CA ASP A 96 -5.59 13.23 -0.54
C ASP A 96 -7.07 12.95 -0.26
N ALA A 97 -7.68 11.99 -0.96
CA ALA A 97 -9.06 11.58 -0.70
C ALA A 97 -9.25 11.02 0.72
N LEU A 98 -8.31 10.20 1.21
CA LEU A 98 -8.34 9.68 2.59
C LEU A 98 -8.10 10.77 3.64
N LEU A 99 -7.20 11.72 3.39
CA LEU A 99 -6.88 12.82 4.31
C LEU A 99 -8.05 13.81 4.46
N LYS A 100 -8.86 13.97 3.42
CA LYS A 100 -10.07 14.82 3.43
C LYS A 100 -11.25 14.20 4.16
N MET A 101 -11.21 12.91 4.50
CA MET A 101 -12.25 12.26 5.30
C MET A 101 -12.25 12.82 6.73
N SER A 102 -13.40 12.76 7.41
CA SER A 102 -13.47 13.23 8.80
C SER A 102 -12.56 12.37 9.71
N PRO A 103 -12.07 12.90 10.84
CA PRO A 103 -11.18 12.15 11.73
C PRO A 103 -11.73 10.79 12.18
N HIS A 104 -13.06 10.67 12.29
CA HIS A 104 -13.72 9.41 12.66
C HIS A 104 -13.76 8.39 11.51
N GLU A 105 -13.67 8.86 10.27
CA GLU A 105 -13.69 8.04 9.05
C GLU A 105 -12.29 7.67 8.55
N GLN A 106 -11.22 8.27 9.10
CA GLN A 106 -9.82 7.99 8.75
C GLN A 106 -9.29 6.64 9.24
N THR A 107 -10.17 5.67 9.52
CA THR A 107 -9.77 4.32 9.95
C THR A 107 -8.89 3.59 8.93
N ILE A 108 -9.20 3.75 7.64
CA ILE A 108 -8.41 3.21 6.52
C ILE A 108 -7.02 3.86 6.48
N LEU A 109 -6.94 5.17 6.62
CA LEU A 109 -5.66 5.87 6.61
C LEU A 109 -4.77 5.41 7.76
N THR A 110 -5.33 5.32 8.98
CA THR A 110 -4.62 4.80 10.15
C THR A 110 -4.17 3.35 9.93
N MET A 111 -5.02 2.51 9.34
CA MET A 111 -4.67 1.13 8.99
C MET A 111 -3.48 1.07 8.02
N LEU A 112 -3.51 1.83 6.92
CA LEU A 112 -2.44 1.86 5.91
C LEU A 112 -1.12 2.34 6.51
N ARG A 113 -1.14 3.39 7.36
CA ARG A 113 0.06 3.86 8.07
C ARG A 113 0.70 2.75 8.91
N ARG A 114 -0.12 2.02 9.66
CA ARG A 114 0.35 0.92 10.53
C ARG A 114 0.90 -0.26 9.73
N GLN A 115 0.29 -0.57 8.58
CA GLN A 115 0.85 -1.54 7.64
C GLN A 115 2.21 -1.10 7.08
N SER A 116 2.37 0.18 6.74
CA SER A 116 3.66 0.70 6.28
C SER A 116 4.73 0.69 7.36
N GLU A 117 4.39 1.05 8.60
CA GLU A 117 5.28 0.93 9.75
C GLU A 117 5.76 -0.51 9.94
N LEU A 118 4.84 -1.49 9.87
CA LEU A 118 5.17 -2.91 9.90
C LEU A 118 6.16 -3.27 8.78
N ARG A 119 5.90 -2.88 7.53
CA ARG A 119 6.81 -3.12 6.40
C ARG A 119 8.20 -2.54 6.67
N TYR A 120 8.27 -1.28 7.09
CA TYR A 120 9.55 -0.62 7.32
C TYR A 120 10.31 -1.28 8.46
N LYS A 121 9.62 -1.67 9.53
CA LYS A 121 10.18 -2.39 10.68
C LYS A 121 10.80 -3.71 10.26
N LEU A 122 10.09 -4.50 9.45
CA LEU A 122 10.57 -5.78 8.92
C LEU A 122 11.75 -5.58 7.95
N LEU A 123 11.71 -4.56 7.09
CA LEU A 123 12.81 -4.20 6.20
C LEU A 123 14.06 -3.84 6.99
N TRP A 124 13.92 -3.01 8.03
CA TRP A 124 15.02 -2.65 8.92
C TRP A 124 15.59 -3.86 9.64
N ALA A 125 14.74 -4.69 10.26
CA ALA A 125 15.18 -5.91 10.93
C ALA A 125 15.94 -6.85 9.99
N THR A 126 15.47 -6.99 8.75
CA THR A 126 16.15 -7.75 7.69
C THR A 126 17.51 -7.15 7.34
N ARG A 127 17.62 -5.82 7.21
CA ARG A 127 18.89 -5.14 6.91
C ARG A 127 19.90 -5.33 8.04
N VAL A 128 19.49 -5.17 9.29
CA VAL A 128 20.34 -5.37 10.48
C VAL A 128 20.84 -6.82 10.56
N ALA A 129 19.96 -7.79 10.33
CA ALA A 129 20.35 -9.20 10.29
C ALA A 129 21.38 -9.45 9.17
N ARG A 130 21.14 -8.95 7.95
CA ARG A 130 22.00 -9.17 6.77
C ARG A 130 23.42 -8.62 6.89
N GLN A 131 23.69 -7.67 7.80
CA GLN A 131 25.05 -7.17 8.06
C GLN A 131 25.96 -8.24 8.68
N ASN A 132 25.40 -9.31 9.25
CA ASN A 132 26.14 -10.38 9.89
C ASN A 132 26.33 -11.56 8.94
N ARG A 133 27.53 -12.14 8.87
CA ARG A 133 27.81 -13.31 8.02
C ARG A 133 27.34 -14.63 8.64
N ARG A 134 27.53 -14.79 9.96
CA ARG A 134 27.19 -15.99 10.72
C ARG A 134 25.68 -16.07 10.98
N ILE A 135 25.06 -17.22 10.69
CA ILE A 135 23.60 -17.40 10.77
C ILE A 135 23.08 -17.21 12.19
N GLU A 136 23.82 -17.65 13.21
CA GLU A 136 23.45 -17.51 14.61
C GLU A 136 23.36 -16.03 15.00
N LYS A 137 24.34 -15.23 14.58
CA LYS A 137 24.33 -13.78 14.77
C LYS A 137 23.26 -13.09 13.94
N LYS A 138 22.94 -13.58 12.74
CA LYS A 138 21.81 -13.05 11.95
C LYS A 138 20.49 -13.22 12.69
N ILE A 139 20.25 -14.42 13.23
CA ILE A 139 19.03 -14.74 13.99
C ILE A 139 18.97 -13.88 15.25
N GLU A 140 20.04 -13.82 16.03
CA GLU A 140 20.13 -12.97 17.23
C GLU A 140 19.77 -11.51 16.92
N LYS A 141 20.36 -10.94 15.86
CA LYS A 141 20.14 -9.56 15.45
C LYS A 141 18.75 -9.31 14.86
N LEU A 142 18.18 -10.28 14.14
CA LEU A 142 16.80 -10.23 13.69
C LEU A 142 15.85 -10.11 14.89
N ARG A 143 15.99 -11.02 15.87
CA ARG A 143 15.12 -11.07 17.05
C ARG A 143 15.20 -9.79 17.87
N ALA A 144 16.41 -9.30 18.13
CA ALA A 144 16.62 -8.03 18.82
C ALA A 144 15.98 -6.84 18.05
N ALA A 145 16.09 -6.83 16.72
CA ALA A 145 15.48 -5.79 15.89
C ALA A 145 13.95 -5.86 15.92
N LEU A 146 13.31 -7.03 15.95
CA LEU A 146 11.84 -7.12 15.99
C LEU A 146 11.23 -6.40 17.21
N VAL A 147 11.94 -6.38 18.34
CA VAL A 147 11.49 -5.76 19.60
C VAL A 147 11.89 -4.28 19.72
N ALA A 148 13.04 -3.88 19.16
CA ALA A 148 13.59 -2.54 19.37
C ALA A 148 12.69 -1.39 18.89
N THR A 149 12.26 -0.50 19.78
CA THR A 149 11.39 0.66 19.48
C THR A 149 12.13 1.83 18.82
N SER A 150 13.33 1.61 18.24
CA SER A 150 14.06 2.67 17.55
C SER A 150 13.27 3.17 16.33
N PRO A 151 13.35 4.49 16.02
CA PRO A 151 12.72 5.05 14.84
C PRO A 151 13.15 4.29 13.60
N VAL A 152 12.15 3.89 12.80
CA VAL A 152 12.43 3.07 11.64
C VAL A 152 13.10 3.93 10.57
N MET A 153 14.33 3.57 10.19
CA MET A 153 15.07 4.24 9.11
C MET A 153 14.34 4.07 7.79
N ILE A 154 13.84 5.16 7.25
CA ILE A 154 13.07 5.15 6.01
C ILE A 154 13.96 5.47 4.82
N PRO A 155 13.96 4.68 3.73
CA PRO A 155 14.75 4.98 2.53
C PRO A 155 14.35 6.32 1.88
N ASP A 156 15.32 7.02 1.28
CA ASP A 156 15.12 8.33 0.66
C ASP A 156 14.11 8.34 -0.50
N ALA A 157 13.99 7.24 -1.24
CA ALA A 157 13.08 7.09 -2.39
C ALA A 157 11.59 7.27 -2.01
N ASP A 158 11.26 7.01 -0.74
CA ASP A 158 9.90 7.07 -0.25
C ASP A 158 9.52 8.50 0.22
N LYS A 159 10.42 9.50 0.23
CA LYS A 159 10.19 10.83 0.87
C LYS A 159 8.93 11.58 0.44
N ALA A 160 8.49 11.47 -0.82
CA ALA A 160 7.24 12.09 -1.29
C ALA A 160 5.99 11.32 -0.84
N ILE A 161 6.05 9.98 -0.94
CA ILE A 161 5.02 9.05 -0.44
C ILE A 161 4.88 9.18 1.10
N LEU A 162 6.00 9.38 1.79
CA LEU A 162 6.11 9.46 3.24
C LEU A 162 5.57 10.73 3.86
N ARG A 163 5.64 11.88 3.17
CA ARG A 163 5.00 13.10 3.66
C ARG A 163 3.49 12.93 3.88
N ALA A 164 2.85 12.03 3.12
CA ALA A 164 1.44 11.69 3.30
C ALA A 164 1.20 10.64 4.41
N MET A 165 2.21 9.83 4.74
CA MET A 165 2.08 8.65 5.61
C MET A 165 2.62 8.81 7.03
N SER A 166 3.38 9.88 7.34
CA SER A 166 3.94 10.25 8.66
C SER A 166 3.99 9.09 9.67
N PRO A 167 5.05 8.27 9.68
CA PRO A 167 5.16 7.17 10.63
C PRO A 167 5.24 7.69 12.07
N SER A 168 4.80 6.87 13.01
CA SER A 168 4.91 7.08 14.44
C SER A 168 6.35 7.35 14.86
N GLU A 169 6.58 8.46 15.57
CA GLU A 169 7.88 8.83 16.13
C GLU A 169 8.36 7.84 17.22
N ASN A 170 7.44 7.06 17.80
CA ASN A 170 7.69 6.20 18.95
C ASN A 170 8.24 4.81 18.59
N GLY A 171 8.46 4.53 17.31
CA GLY A 171 8.86 3.21 16.81
C GLY A 171 7.78 2.14 17.01
N LEU A 172 8.10 0.89 16.64
CA LEU A 172 7.15 -0.23 16.66
C LEU A 172 7.82 -1.48 17.25
N ASP A 173 7.36 -1.94 18.41
CA ASP A 173 7.67 -3.27 18.95
C ASP A 173 6.68 -4.29 18.39
N LEU A 174 7.17 -5.27 17.63
CA LEU A 174 6.30 -6.29 17.03
C LEU A 174 5.92 -7.41 18.00
N SER A 175 6.61 -7.56 19.12
CA SER A 175 6.21 -8.51 20.17
C SER A 175 5.02 -8.01 20.99
N GLN A 176 4.83 -6.69 21.04
CA GLN A 176 3.73 -6.02 21.73
C GLN A 176 3.27 -4.78 20.94
N PRO A 177 2.66 -4.95 19.75
CA PRO A 177 2.21 -3.82 18.97
C PRO A 177 1.02 -3.14 19.67
N PRO A 178 0.87 -1.80 19.54
CA PRO A 178 -0.15 -1.04 20.28
C PRO A 178 -1.60 -1.38 19.89
N ALA A 179 -1.80 -2.05 18.75
CA ALA A 179 -3.08 -2.57 18.29
C ALA A 179 -2.83 -3.66 17.24
N SER A 180 -3.90 -4.35 16.80
CA SER A 180 -3.81 -5.34 15.71
C SER A 180 -3.61 -4.69 14.34
N ILE A 181 -2.79 -5.25 13.47
CA ILE A 181 -2.44 -4.69 12.15
C ILE A 181 -2.99 -5.63 11.07
N PRO A 182 -3.98 -5.23 10.25
CA PRO A 182 -4.39 -6.03 9.09
C PRO A 182 -3.19 -6.28 8.17
N LEU A 183 -2.97 -7.51 7.71
CA LEU A 183 -1.78 -7.83 6.94
C LEU A 183 -1.85 -7.23 5.53
N PRO A 184 -0.73 -6.67 5.00
CA PRO A 184 -0.65 -6.22 3.61
C PRO A 184 -1.02 -7.27 2.57
N VAL A 185 -0.66 -8.54 2.83
CA VAL A 185 -0.88 -9.66 1.90
C VAL A 185 -2.31 -10.19 1.95
N ASP A 186 -2.93 -10.13 3.12
CA ASP A 186 -4.31 -10.55 3.35
C ASP A 186 -4.95 -9.64 4.41
N PRO A 187 -5.69 -8.60 3.99
CA PRO A 187 -6.27 -7.63 4.91
C PRO A 187 -7.40 -8.22 5.77
N ASP A 188 -7.87 -9.44 5.47
CA ASP A 188 -8.85 -10.15 6.28
C ASP A 188 -8.20 -10.84 7.50
N VAL A 189 -6.85 -10.87 7.55
CA VAL A 189 -6.05 -11.44 8.65
C VAL A 189 -5.37 -10.31 9.43
N GLU A 190 -5.52 -10.33 10.75
CA GLU A 190 -4.88 -9.35 11.64
C GLU A 190 -3.63 -9.93 12.32
N LEU A 191 -2.52 -9.20 12.23
CA LEU A 191 -1.32 -9.43 13.03
C LEU A 191 -1.53 -8.87 14.43
N LEU A 192 -1.57 -9.77 15.42
CA LEU A 192 -1.66 -9.39 16.83
C LEU A 192 -0.29 -9.14 17.45
N TRP A 193 0.70 -9.99 17.15
CA TRP A 193 2.10 -9.83 17.53
C TRP A 193 2.95 -10.84 16.74
N VAL A 194 4.25 -10.62 16.74
CA VAL A 194 5.28 -11.56 16.26
C VAL A 194 5.90 -12.24 17.48
N ILE A 195 6.28 -13.51 17.35
CA ILE A 195 7.03 -14.24 18.38
C ILE A 195 8.52 -14.21 17.99
N PRO A 196 9.36 -13.35 18.61
CA PRO A 196 10.76 -13.24 18.21
C PRO A 196 11.51 -14.57 18.37
N GLU A 197 11.21 -15.36 19.38
CA GLU A 197 11.88 -16.62 19.71
C GLU A 197 11.71 -17.68 18.62
N GLU A 198 10.58 -17.63 17.90
CA GLU A 198 10.25 -18.52 16.78
C GLU A 198 10.69 -17.94 15.42
N SER A 199 11.21 -16.70 15.41
CA SER A 199 11.68 -16.06 14.18
C SER A 199 13.08 -16.55 13.81
N TYR A 200 13.28 -16.88 12.52
CA TYR A 200 14.54 -17.37 11.96
C TYR A 200 14.82 -16.79 10.57
N VAL A 201 16.06 -16.97 10.10
CA VAL A 201 16.50 -16.60 8.75
C VAL A 201 16.83 -17.90 8.02
N VAL A 202 16.39 -18.01 6.76
CA VAL A 202 16.75 -19.11 5.84
C VAL A 202 18.00 -18.74 5.04
#